data_AF-A0A7G2SCS0-F1
#
_entry.id   AF-A0A7G2SCS0-F1
#
_cell.length_a   1.000
_cell.length_b   1.000
_cell.length_c   1.000
_cell.angle_alpha   90.00
_cell.angle_beta   90.00
_cell.angle_gamma   90.00
#
_symmetry.space_group_name_H-M   'P 1'
#
loop_
_entity.id
_entity.type
_entity.pdbx_description
1 polymer ?
#
loop_
_entity_poly.entity_id
_entity_poly.type
_entity_poly.pdbx_seq_one_letter_code
_entity_poly.pdbx_strand_id
1 'polypeptide(L)'
;MALELIQDTAAPVAFSPTDLPARPASATLSFKAPGGDEKATPSVTVATVGSGGFTTVASVTSQTSISVDNATGCTAGAQVWAETTDGWKGAVRISEATGTALILESAPPGTITTATKLYGLTLTATIPAAATGTRDAHYRLDWTITDSDGVAHKRRQMAHVCAMSFRDPLTSDEAARYMAATFPGFAAGLDAGHFRELARRSSSRVRRLLQSTGNYPHLVGDQDTFVDAGLTALRLELALGDGLVPAGYDPSTYVNDQERALRKAVAEAVASNWVDRDDDGSVDPDDVRPLFTLRAVRA
;
A
#
# COMPACT_ATOMS: atom_id res chain seq x y z
N MET A 1 1.09 3.76 -7.72
CA MET A 1 -0.28 3.24 -7.66
C MET A 1 -1.18 4.42 -7.36
N ALA A 2 -2.25 4.61 -8.14
CA ALA A 2 -3.22 5.66 -7.87
C ALA A 2 -4.11 5.27 -6.68
N LEU A 3 -4.56 6.26 -5.91
CA LEU A 3 -5.62 6.10 -4.90
C LEU A 3 -6.97 5.87 -5.61
N GLU A 4 -7.82 5.05 -5.01
CA GLU A 4 -9.20 4.86 -5.46
C GLU A 4 -10.12 5.59 -4.48
N LEU A 5 -10.86 6.58 -4.97
CA LEU A 5 -11.82 7.37 -4.20
C LEU A 5 -13.23 6.97 -4.65
N ILE A 6 -14.13 6.66 -3.72
CA ILE A 6 -15.49 6.28 -4.07
C ILE A 6 -16.29 7.53 -4.44
N GLN A 7 -17.07 7.43 -5.52
CA GLN A 7 -17.97 8.49 -5.97
C GLN A 7 -18.90 8.93 -4.82
N ASP A 8 -19.16 10.25 -4.75
CA ASP A 8 -20.10 10.86 -3.79
C ASP A 8 -19.85 10.50 -2.32
N THR A 9 -18.63 10.09 -1.99
CA THR A 9 -18.26 9.63 -0.64
C THR A 9 -17.05 10.42 -0.14
N ALA A 10 -17.12 10.92 1.09
CA ALA A 10 -15.96 11.55 1.71
C ALA A 10 -14.89 10.50 1.98
N ALA A 11 -13.65 10.77 1.53
CA ALA A 11 -12.57 9.80 1.56
C ALA A 11 -11.35 10.34 2.32
N PRO A 12 -10.84 9.60 3.34
CA PRO A 12 -9.58 9.96 3.96
C PRO A 12 -8.43 9.63 3.00
N VAL A 13 -7.48 10.56 2.88
CA VAL A 13 -6.26 10.38 2.10
C VAL A 13 -5.06 10.60 3.01
N ALA A 14 -4.04 9.76 2.81
CA ALA A 14 -2.82 9.80 3.61
C ALA A 14 -1.59 9.79 2.69
N PHE A 15 -0.58 10.56 3.07
CA PHE A 15 0.70 10.62 2.38
C PHE A 15 1.84 10.70 3.40
N SER A 16 2.80 9.79 3.30
CA SER A 16 3.97 9.74 4.20
C SER A 16 5.23 10.04 3.36
N PRO A 17 5.78 11.27 3.46
CA PRO A 17 6.88 11.71 2.61
C PRO A 17 8.24 11.23 3.15
N THR A 18 8.56 9.96 2.89
CA THR A 18 9.77 9.30 3.40
C THR A 18 11.10 9.82 2.84
N ASP A 19 11.04 10.60 1.77
CA ASP A 19 12.18 11.13 1.00
C ASP A 19 12.57 12.56 1.38
N LEU A 20 11.88 13.18 2.34
CA LEU A 20 12.21 14.54 2.77
C LEU A 20 13.53 14.59 3.53
N PRO A 21 14.28 15.70 3.45
CA PRO A 21 15.50 15.90 4.22
C PRO A 21 15.22 16.20 5.71
N ALA A 22 14.02 16.69 6.03
CA ALA A 22 13.58 17.06 7.36
C ALA A 22 12.11 16.66 7.57
N ARG A 23 11.69 16.57 8.84
CA ARG A 23 10.31 16.19 9.17
C ARG A 23 9.31 17.23 8.66
N PRO A 24 8.09 16.81 8.28
CA PRO A 24 7.03 17.77 7.93
C PRO A 24 6.62 18.60 9.16
N ALA A 25 6.43 19.90 8.98
CA ALA A 25 5.91 20.81 9.99
C ALA A 25 4.47 21.25 9.68
N SER A 26 4.16 21.47 8.41
CA SER A 26 2.80 21.73 7.93
C SER A 26 2.66 21.32 6.48
N ALA A 27 1.42 21.22 5.99
CA ALA A 27 1.18 20.96 4.58
C ALA A 27 -0.16 21.57 4.14
N THR A 28 -0.31 21.76 2.84
CA THR A 28 -1.57 22.07 2.16
C THR A 28 -1.81 21.07 1.04
N LEU A 29 -3.08 20.85 0.72
CA LEU A 29 -3.51 19.91 -0.31
C LEU A 29 -4.48 20.61 -1.27
N SER A 30 -4.23 20.44 -2.56
CA SER A 30 -5.18 20.77 -3.63
C SER A 30 -5.56 19.48 -4.36
N PHE A 31 -6.86 19.19 -4.41
CA PHE A 31 -7.43 18.10 -5.17
C PHE A 31 -7.96 18.63 -6.50
N LYS A 32 -7.42 18.12 -7.61
CA LYS A 32 -7.69 18.62 -8.96
C LYS A 32 -8.24 17.52 -9.86
N ALA A 33 -9.16 17.94 -10.72
CA ALA A 33 -9.65 17.14 -11.84
C ALA A 33 -8.53 16.86 -12.86
N PRO A 34 -8.72 15.89 -13.76
CA PRO A 34 -7.75 15.56 -14.80
C PRO A 34 -7.42 16.77 -15.70
N GLY A 35 -8.46 17.54 -16.07
CA GLY A 35 -8.34 18.81 -16.80
C GLY A 35 -7.56 19.91 -16.08
N GLY A 36 -7.32 19.78 -14.77
CA GLY A 36 -6.54 20.71 -13.95
C GLY A 36 -7.36 21.63 -13.06
N ASP A 37 -8.68 21.64 -13.20
CA ASP A 37 -9.57 22.39 -12.35
C ASP A 37 -9.49 21.93 -10.90
N GLU A 38 -9.41 22.88 -9.97
CA GLU A 38 -9.42 22.59 -8.55
C GLU A 38 -10.84 22.21 -8.10
N LYS A 39 -10.96 21.02 -7.50
CA LYS A 39 -12.22 20.47 -6.97
C LYS A 39 -12.37 20.72 -5.47
N ALA A 40 -11.25 20.71 -4.73
CA ALA A 40 -11.25 20.99 -3.29
C ALA A 40 -9.85 21.38 -2.80
N THR A 41 -9.81 22.12 -1.68
CA THR A 41 -8.60 22.39 -0.89
C THR A 41 -8.78 21.94 0.57
N PRO A 42 -8.72 20.63 0.85
CA PRO A 42 -8.92 20.12 2.20
C PRO A 42 -7.86 20.62 3.18
N SER A 43 -8.25 20.74 4.45
CA SER A 43 -7.28 20.93 5.53
C SER A 43 -6.42 19.68 5.70
N VAL A 44 -5.12 19.88 5.87
CA VAL A 44 -4.15 18.81 6.11
C VAL A 44 -3.75 18.81 7.56
N THR A 45 -3.70 17.61 8.15
CA THR A 45 -3.17 17.38 9.49
C THR A 45 -1.86 16.61 9.38
N VAL A 46 -0.82 17.07 10.07
CA VAL A 46 0.40 16.27 10.29
C VAL A 46 0.12 15.34 11.46
N ALA A 47 0.38 14.04 11.30
CA ALA A 47 0.22 13.07 12.38
C ALA A 47 1.00 13.52 13.63
N THR A 48 0.42 13.30 14.80
CA THR A 48 1.04 13.63 16.09
C THR A 48 1.47 12.33 16.77
N VAL A 49 2.69 12.33 17.28
CA VAL A 49 3.22 11.26 18.12
C VAL A 49 3.48 11.83 19.52
N GLY A 50 3.19 11.05 20.55
CA GLY A 50 3.27 11.48 21.95
C GLY A 50 2.30 12.63 22.29
N SER A 51 2.41 13.16 23.49
CA SER A 51 1.54 14.24 24.00
C SER A 51 1.99 15.65 23.60
N GLY A 52 3.19 15.79 22.99
CA GLY A 52 3.80 17.08 22.67
C GLY A 52 4.29 17.22 21.22
N GLY A 53 3.81 16.36 20.30
CA GLY A 53 4.29 16.33 18.91
C GLY A 53 5.54 15.49 18.69
N PHE A 54 6.11 14.93 19.75
CA PHE A 54 7.12 13.88 19.70
C PHE A 54 7.02 12.94 20.90
N THR A 55 7.68 11.80 20.82
CA THR A 55 7.98 10.92 21.95
C THR A 55 9.48 10.61 21.98
N THR A 56 10.01 10.38 23.17
CA THR A 56 11.42 9.99 23.36
C THR A 56 11.49 8.49 23.60
N VAL A 57 12.57 7.87 23.16
CA VAL A 57 12.86 6.47 23.46
C VAL A 57 13.23 6.35 24.94
N ALA A 58 12.45 5.58 25.70
CA ALA A 58 12.67 5.31 27.12
C ALA A 58 13.73 4.23 27.33
N SER A 59 13.73 3.19 26.49
CA SER A 59 14.72 2.10 26.54
C SER A 59 14.90 1.43 25.17
N VAL A 60 16.05 0.80 24.98
CA VAL A 60 16.42 0.10 23.75
C VAL A 60 16.77 -1.34 24.10
N THR A 61 15.94 -2.29 23.66
CA THR A 61 16.20 -3.73 23.79
C THR A 61 17.08 -4.20 22.63
N SER A 62 16.79 -3.70 21.42
CA SER A 62 17.58 -3.87 20.20
C SER A 62 17.37 -2.68 19.27
N GLN A 63 18.11 -2.60 18.17
CA GLN A 63 17.91 -1.53 17.16
C GLN A 63 16.56 -1.61 16.42
N THR A 64 15.80 -2.69 16.62
CA THR A 64 14.43 -2.84 16.12
C THR A 64 13.38 -2.94 17.23
N SER A 65 13.77 -3.06 18.49
CA SER A 65 12.86 -3.21 19.63
C SER A 65 13.16 -2.17 20.69
N ILE A 66 12.25 -1.23 20.83
CA ILE A 66 12.40 -0.05 21.68
C ILE A 66 11.15 0.16 22.53
N SER A 67 11.30 0.86 23.65
CA SER A 67 10.16 1.39 24.41
C SER A 67 10.20 2.90 24.37
N VAL A 68 9.04 3.55 24.29
CA VAL A 68 8.91 5.01 24.26
C VAL A 68 8.20 5.54 25.51
N ASP A 69 8.46 6.78 25.89
CA ASP A 69 7.81 7.39 27.07
C ASP A 69 6.29 7.51 26.91
N ASN A 70 5.84 7.79 25.68
CA ASN A 70 4.43 7.91 25.34
C ASN A 70 4.17 7.37 23.92
N ALA A 71 3.39 6.29 23.81
CA ALA A 71 3.06 5.65 22.54
C ALA A 71 1.83 6.23 21.82
N THR A 72 1.29 7.37 22.27
CA THR A 72 0.18 8.04 21.57
C THR A 72 0.54 8.26 20.10
N GLY A 73 -0.32 7.83 19.18
CA GLY A 73 -0.08 7.92 17.73
C GLY A 73 0.92 6.90 17.15
N CYS A 74 1.54 6.06 17.99
CA CYS A 74 2.40 4.96 17.55
C CYS A 74 1.56 3.69 17.38
N THR A 75 1.08 3.43 16.17
CA THR A 75 0.30 2.22 15.84
C THR A 75 1.04 1.32 14.87
N ALA A 76 0.70 0.03 14.87
CA ALA A 76 1.24 -0.91 13.90
C ALA A 76 1.00 -0.44 12.46
N GLY A 77 2.04 -0.47 11.63
CA GLY A 77 2.06 0.02 10.26
C GLY A 77 2.33 1.52 10.10
N ALA A 78 2.30 2.32 11.18
CA ALA A 78 2.53 3.76 11.12
C ALA A 78 3.98 4.08 10.72
N GLN A 79 4.13 5.08 9.86
CA GLN A 79 5.43 5.67 9.58
C GLN A 79 5.67 6.88 10.47
N VAL A 80 6.84 6.92 11.10
CA VAL A 80 7.29 7.98 11.99
C VAL A 80 8.65 8.47 11.55
N TRP A 81 8.96 9.73 11.89
CA TRP A 81 10.27 10.32 11.63
C TRP A 81 11.14 10.17 12.87
N ALA A 82 12.30 9.53 12.71
CA ALA A 82 13.28 9.37 13.78
C ALA A 82 14.41 10.39 13.64
N GLU A 83 14.81 10.98 14.76
CA GLU A 83 16.03 11.77 14.87
C GLU A 83 16.95 11.10 15.91
N THR A 84 18.05 10.52 15.45
CA THR A 84 19.05 9.86 16.30
C THR A 84 20.15 10.83 16.71
N THR A 85 20.86 10.48 17.78
CA THR A 85 21.90 11.34 18.38
C THR A 85 23.18 11.41 17.56
N ASP A 86 23.43 10.42 16.71
CA ASP A 86 24.52 10.40 15.74
C ASP A 86 24.24 11.25 14.49
N GLY A 87 23.10 11.96 14.46
CA GLY A 87 22.75 12.92 13.42
C GLY A 87 21.97 12.35 12.25
N TRP A 88 21.70 11.03 12.23
CA TRP A 88 20.81 10.46 11.24
C TRP A 88 19.36 10.89 11.49
N LYS A 89 18.67 11.20 10.41
CA LYS A 89 17.26 11.57 10.41
C LYS A 89 16.57 10.89 9.24
N GLY A 90 15.40 10.32 9.48
CA GLY A 90 14.66 9.67 8.42
C GLY A 90 13.40 8.97 8.88
N ALA A 91 12.70 8.40 7.90
CA ALA A 91 11.50 7.62 8.15
C ALA A 91 11.84 6.24 8.70
N VAL A 92 11.10 5.81 9.72
CA VAL A 92 11.05 4.43 10.22
C VAL A 92 9.60 3.98 10.27
N ARG A 93 9.37 2.68 10.09
CA ARG A 93 8.02 2.09 10.14
C ARG A 93 7.87 1.18 11.33
N ILE A 94 6.78 1.36 12.05
CA ILE A 94 6.42 0.55 13.21
C ILE A 94 5.75 -0.72 12.69
N SER A 95 6.33 -1.88 12.97
CA SER A 95 5.74 -3.19 12.66
C SER A 95 4.64 -3.54 13.66
N GLU A 96 4.94 -3.39 14.95
CA GLU A 96 4.06 -3.73 16.08
C GLU A 96 4.15 -2.66 17.17
N ALA A 97 3.03 -2.42 17.87
CA ALA A 97 2.96 -1.52 19.01
C ALA A 97 2.11 -2.16 20.12
N THR A 98 2.72 -2.42 21.28
CA THR A 98 2.08 -3.03 22.45
C THR A 98 2.36 -2.18 23.69
N GLY A 99 1.38 -1.39 24.10
CA GLY A 99 1.59 -0.40 25.17
C GLY A 99 2.63 0.63 24.73
N THR A 100 3.74 0.72 25.47
CA THR A 100 4.89 1.59 25.13
C THR A 100 6.00 0.89 24.35
N ALA A 101 5.92 -0.43 24.19
CA ALA A 101 6.89 -1.19 23.41
C ALA A 101 6.53 -1.10 21.92
N LEU A 102 7.52 -0.74 21.10
CA LEU A 102 7.44 -0.64 19.65
C LEU A 102 8.46 -1.58 19.01
N ILE A 103 8.03 -2.28 17.97
CA ILE A 103 8.90 -3.05 17.08
C ILE A 103 8.96 -2.32 15.74
N LEU A 104 10.15 -2.04 15.25
CA LEU A 104 10.40 -1.42 13.95
C LEU A 104 10.58 -2.50 12.87
N GLU A 105 10.08 -2.24 11.66
CA GLU A 105 10.20 -3.18 10.53
C GLU A 105 11.66 -3.48 10.15
N SER A 106 12.56 -2.51 10.35
CA SER A 106 13.99 -2.68 10.13
C SER A 106 14.79 -1.74 11.03
N ALA A 107 16.05 -2.12 11.30
CA ALA A 107 16.96 -1.25 12.05
C ALA A 107 17.31 -0.02 11.19
N PRO A 108 17.15 1.20 11.72
CA PRO A 108 17.58 2.39 10.97
C PRO A 108 19.10 2.40 10.79
N PRO A 109 19.61 3.13 9.78
CA PRO A 109 21.05 3.35 9.61
C PRO A 109 21.70 4.08 10.80
N GLY A 110 20.95 4.95 11.47
CA GLY A 110 21.38 5.61 12.71
C GLY A 110 21.19 4.73 13.94
N THR A 111 21.98 4.99 14.98
CA THR A 111 21.90 4.26 16.25
C THR A 111 20.77 4.82 17.10
N ILE A 112 19.77 3.99 17.42
CA ILE A 112 18.73 4.35 18.37
C ILE A 112 19.29 4.29 19.79
N THR A 113 19.07 5.38 20.54
CA THR A 113 19.42 5.51 21.96
C THR A 113 18.24 6.07 22.72
N THR A 114 18.33 6.16 24.05
CA THR A 114 17.30 6.80 24.88
C THR A 114 17.17 8.31 24.70
N ALA A 115 18.04 8.93 23.91
CA ALA A 115 17.92 10.33 23.51
C ALA A 115 17.30 10.50 22.11
N THR A 116 17.00 9.40 21.40
CA THR A 116 16.32 9.42 20.11
C THR A 116 14.88 9.90 20.27
N LYS A 117 14.45 10.76 19.34
CA LYS A 117 13.08 11.28 19.30
C LYS A 117 12.34 10.78 18.07
N LEU A 118 11.06 10.46 18.25
CA LEU A 118 10.16 10.07 17.18
C LEU A 118 9.06 11.12 17.01
N TYR A 119 8.81 11.51 15.77
CA TYR A 119 7.81 12.50 15.36
C TYR A 119 6.82 11.88 14.37
N GLY A 120 5.64 12.46 14.23
CA GLY A 120 4.72 12.03 13.17
C GLY A 120 5.21 12.42 11.78
N LEU A 121 5.05 11.52 10.81
CA LEU A 121 5.45 11.73 9.42
C LEU A 121 4.26 11.80 8.47
N THR A 122 3.20 11.05 8.74
CA THR A 122 2.04 10.94 7.84
C THR A 122 1.22 12.21 7.82
N LEU A 123 0.94 12.72 6.62
CA LEU A 123 -0.01 13.79 6.35
C LEU A 123 -1.37 13.17 6.04
N THR A 124 -2.43 13.66 6.67
CA THR A 124 -3.80 13.19 6.41
C THR A 124 -4.72 14.35 6.05
N ALA A 125 -5.66 14.08 5.16
CA ALA A 125 -6.72 15.01 4.78
C ALA A 125 -7.98 14.23 4.41
N THR A 126 -9.12 14.91 4.35
CA THR A 126 -10.38 14.30 3.92
C THR A 126 -10.86 14.99 2.64
N ILE A 127 -10.94 14.24 1.54
CA ILE A 127 -11.58 14.73 0.32
C ILE A 127 -13.09 14.74 0.57
N PRO A 128 -13.78 15.89 0.40
CA PRO A 128 -15.23 15.95 0.61
C PRO A 128 -15.98 15.22 -0.51
N ALA A 129 -17.12 14.60 -0.17
CA ALA A 129 -17.98 13.88 -1.11
C ALA A 129 -18.35 14.70 -2.37
N ALA A 130 -18.61 16.00 -2.20
CA ALA A 130 -18.96 16.89 -3.31
C ALA A 130 -17.83 17.04 -4.35
N ALA A 131 -16.58 16.77 -3.99
CA ALA A 131 -15.44 16.83 -4.90
C ALA A 131 -15.27 15.55 -5.73
N THR A 132 -15.92 14.45 -5.34
CA THR A 132 -15.85 13.12 -5.99
C THR A 132 -17.15 12.77 -6.71
N GLY A 133 -17.95 13.74 -7.15
CA GLY A 133 -19.23 13.47 -7.81
C GLY A 133 -19.12 12.99 -9.27
N THR A 134 -17.96 13.18 -9.90
CA THR A 134 -17.71 12.75 -11.30
C THR A 134 -16.68 11.64 -11.30
N ARG A 135 -17.02 10.47 -11.85
CA ARG A 135 -16.05 9.41 -12.08
C ARG A 135 -15.12 9.80 -13.22
N ASP A 136 -13.83 9.58 -13.01
CA ASP A 136 -12.79 9.75 -14.02
C ASP A 136 -11.45 9.21 -13.48
N ALA A 137 -10.54 8.90 -14.40
CA ALA A 137 -9.16 8.56 -14.08
C ALA A 137 -8.28 9.83 -13.97
N HIS A 138 -7.09 9.69 -13.39
CA HIS A 138 -6.05 10.74 -13.35
C HIS A 138 -6.37 12.04 -12.60
N TYR A 139 -7.21 11.97 -11.56
CA TYR A 139 -7.27 13.02 -10.55
C TYR A 139 -5.91 13.22 -9.87
N ARG A 140 -5.65 14.43 -9.37
CA ARG A 140 -4.36 14.80 -8.77
C ARG A 140 -4.56 15.34 -7.36
N LEU A 141 -3.79 14.79 -6.42
CA LEU A 141 -3.56 15.34 -5.10
C LEU A 141 -2.19 16.03 -5.12
N ASP A 142 -2.19 17.35 -5.26
CA ASP A 142 -0.97 18.17 -5.21
C ASP A 142 -0.75 18.60 -3.75
N TRP A 143 0.23 17.97 -3.09
CA TRP A 143 0.68 18.27 -1.75
C TRP A 143 1.77 19.33 -1.78
N THR A 144 1.64 20.37 -0.96
CA THR A 144 2.72 21.32 -0.67
C THR A 144 3.09 21.17 0.80
N ILE A 145 4.29 20.69 1.08
CA ILE A 145 4.75 20.29 2.41
C ILE A 145 5.83 21.26 2.85
N THR A 146 5.64 21.95 3.96
CA THR A 146 6.66 22.78 4.60
C THR A 146 7.34 21.95 5.67
N ASP A 147 8.63 21.71 5.53
CA ASP A 147 9.41 20.97 6.52
C ASP A 147 9.74 21.82 7.77
N SER A 148 10.34 21.19 8.77
CA SER A 148 10.73 21.86 10.02
C SER A 148 11.79 22.95 9.85
N ASP A 149 12.49 22.97 8.73
CA ASP A 149 13.51 23.98 8.41
C ASP A 149 12.89 25.15 7.61
N GLY A 150 11.61 25.06 7.27
CA GLY A 150 10.84 26.09 6.57
C GLY A 150 10.88 25.96 5.04
N VAL A 151 11.44 24.89 4.49
CA VAL A 151 11.52 24.66 3.04
C VAL A 151 10.24 23.99 2.54
N ALA A 152 9.69 24.51 1.44
CA ALA A 152 8.48 23.98 0.82
C ALA A 152 8.80 22.96 -0.29
N HIS A 153 8.16 21.80 -0.21
CA HIS A 153 8.31 20.68 -1.13
C HIS A 153 6.98 20.36 -1.80
N LYS A 154 6.95 20.27 -3.13
CA LYS A 154 5.76 19.84 -3.87
C LYS A 154 5.83 18.34 -4.16
N ARG A 155 4.73 17.64 -3.90
CA ARG A 155 4.57 16.21 -4.22
C ARG A 155 3.21 16.00 -4.86
N ARG A 156 3.14 15.02 -5.76
CA ARG A 156 1.90 14.66 -6.45
C ARG A 156 1.58 13.20 -6.20
N GLN A 157 0.34 12.96 -5.83
CA GLN A 157 -0.25 11.63 -5.77
C GLN A 157 -1.41 11.56 -6.76
N MET A 158 -1.49 10.47 -7.51
CA MET A 158 -2.56 10.27 -8.48
C MET A 158 -3.74 9.56 -7.82
N ALA A 159 -4.96 9.90 -8.23
CA ALA A 159 -6.18 9.24 -7.80
C ALA A 159 -7.14 8.97 -8.98
N HIS A 160 -8.08 8.07 -8.75
CA HIS A 160 -9.21 7.77 -9.62
C HIS A 160 -10.48 7.92 -8.77
N VAL A 161 -11.52 8.53 -9.32
CA VAL A 161 -12.85 8.55 -8.70
C VAL A 161 -13.64 7.42 -9.36
N CYS A 162 -14.07 6.45 -8.56
CA CYS A 162 -14.57 5.17 -9.02
C CYS A 162 -15.91 4.82 -8.36
N ALA A 163 -16.68 3.93 -8.99
CA ALA A 163 -17.89 3.35 -8.37
C ALA A 163 -17.58 2.51 -7.13
N MET A 164 -16.50 1.72 -7.20
CA MET A 164 -16.08 0.81 -6.15
C MET A 164 -14.55 0.77 -5.99
N SER A 165 -14.09 0.51 -4.77
CA SER A 165 -12.68 0.29 -4.47
C SER A 165 -12.32 -1.14 -4.80
N PHE A 166 -11.10 -1.37 -5.27
CA PHE A 166 -10.63 -2.73 -5.46
C PHE A 166 -10.29 -3.37 -4.13
N ARG A 167 -10.95 -4.48 -3.83
CA ARG A 167 -10.65 -5.40 -2.75
C ARG A 167 -9.29 -6.01 -3.01
N ASP A 168 -8.43 -5.97 -2.00
CA ASP A 168 -7.14 -6.63 -2.12
C ASP A 168 -7.34 -8.15 -2.29
N PRO A 169 -6.75 -8.76 -3.33
CA PRO A 169 -6.94 -10.18 -3.64
C PRO A 169 -6.28 -11.11 -2.62
N LEU A 170 -5.44 -10.56 -1.73
CA LEU A 170 -4.78 -11.30 -0.68
C LEU A 170 -4.73 -10.47 0.60
N THR A 171 -5.14 -11.10 1.70
CA THR A 171 -5.09 -10.55 3.05
C THR A 171 -3.83 -11.00 3.82
N SER A 172 -3.49 -10.29 4.90
CA SER A 172 -2.37 -10.68 5.77
C SER A 172 -2.58 -12.05 6.40
N ASP A 173 -3.82 -12.41 6.73
CA ASP A 173 -4.15 -13.67 7.38
C ASP A 173 -3.98 -14.85 6.41
N GLU A 174 -4.34 -14.68 5.15
CA GLU A 174 -4.09 -15.67 4.10
C GLU A 174 -2.59 -15.84 3.84
N ALA A 175 -1.83 -14.74 3.81
CA ALA A 175 -0.38 -14.79 3.70
C ALA A 175 0.25 -15.55 4.87
N ALA A 176 -0.17 -15.26 6.11
CA ALA A 176 0.30 -15.94 7.32
C ALA A 176 -0.05 -17.43 7.30
N ARG A 177 -1.29 -17.80 6.95
CA ARG A 177 -1.70 -19.21 6.82
C ARG A 177 -0.88 -19.96 5.79
N TYR A 178 -0.65 -19.37 4.62
CA TYR A 178 0.14 -19.99 3.56
C TYR A 178 1.60 -20.22 4.00
N MET A 179 2.21 -19.21 4.62
CA MET A 179 3.58 -19.32 5.13
C MET A 179 3.71 -20.34 6.26
N ALA A 180 2.76 -20.38 7.20
CA ALA A 180 2.76 -21.37 8.27
C ALA A 180 2.65 -22.81 7.74
N ALA A 181 1.90 -23.01 6.66
CA ALA A 181 1.75 -24.33 6.03
C ALA A 181 2.99 -24.75 5.21
N THR A 182 3.61 -23.82 4.49
CA THR A 182 4.66 -24.13 3.50
C THR A 182 6.08 -23.98 4.06
N PHE A 183 6.29 -23.01 4.94
CA PHE A 183 7.59 -22.64 5.53
C PHE A 183 7.47 -22.46 7.05
N PRO A 184 7.03 -23.50 7.81
CA PRO A 184 6.68 -23.36 9.23
C PRO A 184 7.84 -22.85 10.11
N GLY A 185 9.07 -23.30 9.84
CA GLY A 185 10.25 -22.88 10.60
C GLY A 185 10.61 -21.40 10.40
N PHE A 186 10.34 -20.84 9.21
CA PHE A 186 10.56 -19.43 8.93
C PHE A 186 9.42 -18.57 9.49
N ALA A 187 8.17 -19.03 9.30
CA ALA A 187 6.97 -18.34 9.76
C ALA A 187 6.95 -18.08 11.28
N ALA A 188 7.53 -18.97 12.09
CA ALA A 188 7.57 -18.84 13.54
C ALA A 188 8.38 -17.63 14.05
N GLY A 189 9.30 -17.09 13.24
CA GLY A 189 10.13 -15.93 13.61
C GLY A 189 9.63 -14.60 13.06
N LEU A 190 8.51 -14.59 12.32
CA LEU A 190 7.99 -13.40 11.64
C LEU A 190 6.90 -12.71 12.46
N ASP A 191 6.84 -11.39 12.32
CA ASP A 191 5.83 -10.56 12.95
C ASP A 191 4.62 -10.28 12.04
N ALA A 192 3.56 -9.70 12.61
CA ALA A 192 2.36 -9.34 11.87
C ALA A 192 2.62 -8.27 10.80
N GLY A 193 3.63 -7.41 10.98
CA GLY A 193 4.01 -6.40 10.01
C GLY A 193 4.55 -7.01 8.72
N HIS A 194 5.38 -8.06 8.83
CA HIS A 194 5.88 -8.80 7.69
C HIS A 194 4.74 -9.37 6.84
N PHE A 195 3.77 -10.05 7.44
CA PHE A 195 2.63 -10.62 6.69
C PHE A 195 1.75 -9.54 6.05
N ARG A 196 1.58 -8.39 6.72
CA ARG A 196 0.85 -7.24 6.16
C ARG A 196 1.57 -6.67 4.94
N GLU A 197 2.88 -6.51 5.03
CA GLU A 197 3.69 -6.00 3.93
C GLU A 197 3.73 -6.98 2.76
N LEU A 198 3.84 -8.28 3.03
CA LEU A 198 3.79 -9.33 2.03
C LEU A 198 2.45 -9.36 1.29
N ALA A 199 1.34 -9.27 2.02
CA ALA A 199 0.00 -9.16 1.43
C ALA A 199 -0.12 -7.90 0.54
N ARG A 200 0.36 -6.75 1.03
CA ARG A 200 0.36 -5.49 0.28
C ARG A 200 1.16 -5.57 -1.01
N ARG A 201 2.38 -6.16 -0.99
CA ARG A 201 3.23 -6.34 -2.18
C ARG A 201 2.56 -7.26 -3.20
N SER A 202 2.01 -8.38 -2.74
CA SER A 202 1.33 -9.38 -3.57
C SER A 202 0.10 -8.79 -4.28
N SER A 203 -0.78 -8.13 -3.52
CA SER A 203 -1.96 -7.44 -4.05
C SER A 203 -1.59 -6.31 -5.01
N SER A 204 -0.54 -5.54 -4.70
CA SER A 204 -0.03 -4.49 -5.59
C SER A 204 0.45 -5.04 -6.93
N ARG A 205 1.02 -6.25 -6.96
CA ARG A 205 1.47 -6.89 -8.20
C ARG A 205 0.31 -7.26 -9.10
N VAL A 206 -0.76 -7.84 -8.54
CA VAL A 206 -2.00 -8.14 -9.28
C VAL A 206 -2.59 -6.84 -9.87
N ARG A 207 -2.71 -5.79 -9.06
CA ARG A 207 -3.21 -4.47 -9.50
C ARG A 207 -2.38 -3.90 -10.66
N ARG A 208 -1.04 -3.94 -10.58
CA ARG A 208 -0.15 -3.45 -11.65
C ARG A 208 -0.33 -4.24 -12.94
N LEU A 209 -0.48 -5.56 -12.85
CA LEU A 209 -0.67 -6.41 -14.01
C LEU A 209 -2.03 -6.13 -14.66
N LEU A 210 -3.09 -5.99 -13.86
CA LEU A 210 -4.41 -5.61 -14.35
C LEU A 210 -4.38 -4.27 -15.09
N GLN A 211 -3.77 -3.25 -14.48
CA GLN A 211 -3.58 -1.93 -15.10
C GLN A 211 -2.77 -1.99 -16.41
N SER A 212 -1.74 -2.84 -16.47
CA SER A 212 -0.94 -3.01 -17.70
C SER A 212 -1.73 -3.59 -18.88
N THR A 213 -2.85 -4.27 -18.60
CA THR A 213 -3.77 -4.78 -19.63
C THR A 213 -4.83 -3.78 -20.06
N GLY A 214 -4.75 -2.53 -19.56
CA GLY A 214 -5.71 -1.47 -19.84
C GLY A 214 -7.01 -1.59 -19.03
N ASN A 215 -7.12 -2.59 -18.15
CA ASN A 215 -8.27 -2.75 -17.26
C ASN A 215 -7.95 -2.06 -15.93
N TYR A 216 -8.84 -1.16 -15.49
CA TYR A 216 -8.71 -0.61 -14.16
C TYR A 216 -9.45 -1.49 -13.14
N PRO A 217 -8.89 -1.67 -11.94
CA PRO A 217 -9.46 -2.57 -10.94
C PRO A 217 -10.93 -2.29 -10.56
N HIS A 218 -11.35 -1.02 -10.64
CA HIS A 218 -12.72 -0.60 -10.32
C HIS A 218 -13.75 -0.86 -11.43
N LEU A 219 -13.30 -1.19 -12.64
CA LEU A 219 -14.16 -1.49 -13.79
C LEU A 219 -14.57 -2.97 -13.83
N VAL A 220 -13.97 -3.81 -12.98
CA VAL A 220 -14.25 -5.26 -12.96
C VAL A 220 -15.36 -5.55 -11.95
N GLY A 221 -16.38 -6.29 -12.39
CA GLY A 221 -17.57 -6.58 -11.60
C GLY A 221 -17.34 -7.37 -10.32
N ASP A 222 -16.90 -8.62 -10.45
CA ASP A 222 -16.60 -9.49 -9.31
C ASP A 222 -15.10 -9.58 -9.01
N GLN A 223 -14.66 -8.84 -8.00
CA GLN A 223 -13.25 -8.78 -7.61
C GLN A 223 -12.77 -10.05 -6.88
N ASP A 224 -13.66 -10.92 -6.41
CA ASP A 224 -13.29 -12.18 -5.74
C ASP A 224 -12.67 -13.19 -6.72
N THR A 225 -12.88 -12.99 -8.02
CA THR A 225 -12.21 -13.77 -9.08
C THR A 225 -10.69 -13.63 -9.08
N PHE A 226 -10.12 -12.61 -8.41
CA PHE A 226 -8.67 -12.38 -8.34
C PHE A 226 -7.97 -13.08 -7.17
N VAL A 227 -8.66 -13.82 -6.30
CA VAL A 227 -8.05 -14.50 -5.13
C VAL A 227 -6.92 -15.45 -5.55
N ASP A 228 -7.12 -16.24 -6.61
CA ASP A 228 -6.10 -17.17 -7.13
C ASP A 228 -4.88 -16.42 -7.71
N ALA A 229 -5.11 -15.27 -8.34
CA ALA A 229 -4.03 -14.38 -8.78
C ALA A 229 -3.28 -13.79 -7.58
N GLY A 230 -3.98 -13.45 -6.49
CA GLY A 230 -3.39 -13.02 -5.22
C GLY A 230 -2.47 -14.07 -4.60
N LEU A 231 -2.91 -15.33 -4.54
CA LEU A 231 -2.09 -16.43 -4.02
C LEU A 231 -0.88 -16.74 -4.91
N THR A 232 -1.02 -16.62 -6.23
CA THR A 232 0.10 -16.80 -7.16
C THR A 232 1.11 -15.65 -7.02
N ALA A 233 0.64 -14.42 -6.83
CA ALA A 233 1.50 -13.27 -6.54
C ALA A 233 2.24 -13.43 -5.21
N LEU A 234 1.60 -13.98 -4.17
CA LEU A 234 2.24 -14.31 -2.89
C LEU A 234 3.45 -15.23 -3.07
N ARG A 235 3.27 -16.33 -3.81
CA ARG A 235 4.34 -17.30 -4.08
C ARG A 235 5.52 -16.66 -4.78
N LEU A 236 5.25 -15.74 -5.70
CA LEU A 236 6.27 -15.00 -6.43
C LEU A 236 7.00 -13.99 -5.54
N GLU A 237 6.29 -13.25 -4.68
CA GLU A 237 6.90 -12.31 -3.73
C GLU A 237 7.76 -13.03 -2.68
N LEU A 238 7.34 -14.21 -2.20
CA LEU A 238 8.14 -15.05 -1.31
C LEU A 238 9.43 -15.53 -1.98
N ALA A 239 9.34 -15.99 -3.23
CA ALA A 239 10.50 -16.47 -3.97
C ALA A 239 11.49 -15.35 -4.32
N LEU A 240 11.00 -14.19 -4.76
CA LEU A 240 11.83 -13.06 -5.18
C LEU A 240 12.32 -12.20 -4.02
N GLY A 241 11.47 -11.96 -3.02
CA GLY A 241 11.73 -11.05 -1.91
C GLY A 241 12.47 -11.73 -0.76
N ASP A 242 12.01 -12.92 -0.37
CA ASP A 242 12.50 -13.62 0.82
C ASP A 242 13.36 -14.85 0.48
N GLY A 243 13.55 -15.15 -0.82
CA GLY A 243 14.30 -16.30 -1.30
C GLY A 243 13.64 -17.65 -0.98
N LEU A 244 12.36 -17.63 -0.62
CA LEU A 244 11.63 -18.80 -0.16
C LEU A 244 10.98 -19.51 -1.34
N VAL A 245 11.60 -20.62 -1.74
CA VAL A 245 11.11 -21.52 -2.78
C VAL A 245 10.77 -22.87 -2.14
N PRO A 246 9.61 -23.49 -2.46
CA PRO A 246 9.27 -24.80 -1.94
C PRO A 246 10.34 -25.86 -2.26
N ALA A 247 10.54 -26.81 -1.34
CA ALA A 247 11.52 -27.87 -1.52
C ALA A 247 11.26 -28.68 -2.82
N GLY A 248 12.34 -29.01 -3.54
CA GLY A 248 12.27 -29.79 -4.78
C GLY A 248 12.12 -28.96 -6.06
N TYR A 249 12.02 -27.64 -5.97
CA TYR A 249 12.00 -26.75 -7.13
C TYR A 249 13.34 -26.04 -7.33
N ASP A 250 13.72 -25.87 -8.59
CA ASP A 250 14.78 -24.93 -8.97
C ASP A 250 14.26 -23.48 -8.85
N PRO A 251 14.96 -22.58 -8.14
CA PRO A 251 14.48 -21.21 -7.92
C PRO A 251 14.17 -20.43 -9.19
N SER A 252 15.03 -20.55 -10.21
CA SER A 252 14.87 -19.79 -11.46
C SER A 252 13.67 -20.27 -12.26
N THR A 253 13.48 -21.59 -12.32
CA THR A 253 12.35 -22.22 -13.00
C THR A 253 11.04 -21.91 -12.27
N TYR A 254 11.04 -22.01 -10.94
CA TYR A 254 9.87 -21.71 -10.12
C TYR A 254 9.37 -20.28 -10.31
N VAL A 255 10.27 -19.29 -10.27
CA VAL A 255 9.93 -17.88 -10.49
C VAL A 255 9.30 -17.69 -11.88
N ASN A 256 9.92 -18.24 -12.94
CA ASN A 256 9.41 -18.12 -14.31
C ASN A 256 8.01 -18.75 -14.47
N ASP A 257 7.79 -19.91 -13.84
CA ASP A 257 6.49 -20.60 -13.89
C ASP A 257 5.42 -19.82 -13.12
N GLN A 258 5.74 -19.27 -11.93
CA GLN A 258 4.80 -18.43 -11.18
C GLN A 258 4.48 -17.11 -11.92
N GLU A 259 5.44 -16.50 -12.61
CA GLU A 259 5.16 -15.31 -13.43
C GLU A 259 4.17 -15.61 -14.58
N ARG A 260 4.34 -16.75 -15.25
CA ARG A 260 3.42 -17.20 -16.30
C ARG A 260 2.04 -17.53 -15.74
N ALA A 261 2.00 -18.25 -14.62
CA ALA A 261 0.77 -18.59 -13.92
C ALA A 261 0.00 -17.33 -13.48
N LEU A 262 0.71 -16.32 -12.96
CA LEU A 262 0.10 -15.05 -12.54
C LEU A 262 -0.55 -14.32 -13.72
N ARG A 263 0.15 -14.21 -14.85
CA ARG A 263 -0.41 -13.58 -16.05
C ARG A 263 -1.66 -14.30 -16.54
N LYS A 264 -1.63 -15.62 -16.53
CA LYS A 264 -2.76 -16.46 -16.90
C LYS A 264 -3.94 -16.27 -15.94
N ALA A 265 -3.72 -16.32 -14.63
CA ALA A 265 -4.75 -16.16 -13.62
C ALA A 265 -5.44 -14.79 -13.71
N VAL A 266 -4.67 -13.71 -13.90
CA VAL A 266 -5.25 -12.36 -14.10
C VAL A 266 -6.09 -12.30 -15.39
N ALA A 267 -5.60 -12.89 -16.49
CA ALA A 267 -6.34 -12.90 -17.75
C ALA A 267 -7.63 -13.73 -17.66
N GLU A 268 -7.59 -14.88 -16.99
CA GLU A 268 -8.76 -15.73 -16.73
C GLU A 268 -9.78 -15.04 -15.82
N ALA A 269 -9.33 -14.37 -14.75
CA ALA A 269 -10.21 -13.60 -13.87
C ALA A 269 -10.94 -12.49 -14.63
N VAL A 270 -10.23 -11.73 -15.47
CA VAL A 270 -10.82 -10.69 -16.33
C VAL A 270 -11.78 -11.29 -17.36
N ALA A 271 -11.43 -12.41 -18.00
CA ALA A 271 -12.26 -13.02 -19.03
C ALA A 271 -13.53 -13.67 -18.46
N SER A 272 -13.51 -14.07 -17.18
CA SER A 272 -14.65 -14.69 -16.49
C SER A 272 -15.61 -13.65 -15.91
N ASN A 273 -15.36 -12.37 -16.16
CA ASN A 273 -16.10 -11.25 -15.59
C ASN A 273 -16.52 -10.26 -16.66
N TRP A 274 -17.48 -9.41 -16.31
CA TRP A 274 -17.73 -8.21 -17.07
C TRP A 274 -16.74 -7.11 -16.66
N VAL A 275 -16.37 -6.28 -17.62
CA VAL A 275 -15.54 -5.09 -17.41
C VAL A 275 -16.26 -3.90 -18.02
N ASP A 276 -16.84 -3.04 -17.20
CA ASP A 276 -17.50 -1.79 -17.60
C ASP A 276 -16.44 -0.84 -18.16
N ARG A 277 -16.24 -0.83 -19.49
CA ARG A 277 -15.08 -0.13 -20.09
C ARG A 277 -15.32 1.36 -20.28
N ASP A 278 -16.57 1.79 -20.30
CA ASP A 278 -16.96 3.20 -20.45
C ASP A 278 -17.36 3.86 -19.12
N ASP A 279 -17.31 3.11 -18.01
CA ASP A 279 -17.58 3.54 -16.63
C ASP A 279 -18.97 4.16 -16.49
N ASP A 280 -19.93 3.64 -17.27
CA ASP A 280 -21.31 4.12 -17.30
C ASP A 280 -22.14 3.55 -16.14
N GLY A 281 -21.58 2.56 -15.41
CA GLY A 281 -22.20 1.91 -14.26
C GLY A 281 -23.23 0.84 -14.65
N SER A 282 -23.25 0.40 -15.91
CA SER A 282 -24.07 -0.67 -16.43
C SER A 282 -23.21 -1.77 -17.06
N VAL A 283 -23.83 -2.87 -17.49
CA VAL A 283 -23.11 -3.98 -18.14
C VAL A 283 -23.58 -4.04 -19.57
N ASP A 284 -22.69 -3.65 -20.48
CA ASP A 284 -22.95 -3.66 -21.90
C ASP A 284 -22.61 -5.00 -22.55
N PRO A 285 -23.18 -5.31 -23.72
CA PRO A 285 -22.83 -6.51 -24.49
C PRO A 285 -21.33 -6.62 -24.82
N ASP A 286 -20.64 -5.49 -24.95
CA ASP A 286 -19.21 -5.43 -25.27
C ASP A 286 -18.31 -5.57 -24.03
N ASP A 287 -18.86 -5.46 -22.82
CA ASP A 287 -18.15 -5.60 -21.54
C ASP A 287 -17.86 -7.05 -21.18
N VAL A 288 -18.66 -7.97 -21.70
CA VAL A 288 -18.51 -9.41 -21.50
C VAL A 288 -17.64 -9.99 -22.61
N ARG A 289 -16.46 -10.53 -22.26
CA ARG A 289 -15.65 -11.28 -23.25
C ARG A 289 -16.27 -12.66 -23.46
N PRO A 290 -16.68 -13.04 -24.67
CA PRO A 290 -17.15 -14.39 -24.91
C PRO A 290 -15.99 -15.37 -24.73
N LEU A 291 -16.18 -16.39 -23.89
CA LEU A 291 -15.29 -17.54 -23.79
C LEU A 291 -15.36 -18.34 -25.11
N PHE A 292 -14.48 -18.04 -26.06
CA PHE A 292 -14.36 -18.85 -27.28
C PHE A 292 -13.52 -20.09 -27.01
N THR A 293 -14.14 -21.27 -27.12
CA THR A 293 -13.42 -22.55 -27.11
C THR A 293 -12.96 -22.85 -28.53
N LEU A 294 -11.68 -22.63 -28.84
CA LEU A 294 -11.09 -23.05 -30.12
C LEU A 294 -10.87 -24.56 -30.11
N ARG A 295 -11.77 -25.32 -30.74
CA ARG A 295 -11.54 -26.74 -31.03
C ARG A 295 -10.70 -26.86 -32.30
N ALA A 296 -9.39 -27.01 -32.14
CA ALA A 296 -8.52 -27.39 -33.25
C ALA A 296 -8.84 -28.85 -33.64
N VAL A 297 -9.45 -29.06 -34.81
CA VAL A 297 -9.59 -30.37 -35.43
C VAL A 297 -8.44 -30.51 -36.43
N ARG A 298 -7.63 -31.57 -36.27
CA ARG A 298 -6.55 -31.89 -37.21
C ARG A 298 -7.18 -32.32 -38.54
N ALA A 299 -6.89 -31.58 -39.61
CA ALA A 299 -7.20 -32.01 -40.98
C ALA A 299 -6.28 -33.16 -41.41
#